data_AF-A0A950RAQ1-F1
#
_entry.id   AF-A0A950RAQ1-F1
#
_cell.length_a   1.000
_cell.length_b   1.000
_cell.length_c   1.000
_cell.angle_alpha   90.00
_cell.angle_beta   90.00
_cell.angle_gamma   90.00
#
_symmetry.space_group_name_H-M   'P 1'
#
loop_
_entity.id
_entity.type
_entity.pdbx_description
1 polymer ?
#
loop_
_entity_poly.entity_id
_entity_poly.type
_entity_poly.pdbx_seq_one_letter_code
_entity_poly.pdbx_strand_id
1 'polypeptide(L)'
;ARVLADGSADAAAWVDHDPRFARAHLHAEPWDMGGQWWDFMDSAGWDWRNNRWAKWVGKYRDDARLMSKSDLRNPGVLKRLIEGRGAVPDSDAPASSKPWRSINFVAIHDGYTLRDCTVFNDSDGSQNCWDSGGDEELRRRREKLLLGLLLTSNGVPLLQEGDEFGRTKSGAGQDGARNSWDQESTSGDAGVNAVNWIDWGLKDGSTTGSPNAPAYGRELSEWTRGLVALRKRWTHFRRTDFADYAPGPRASPGDPANDGRLSYAWEGPAAGAPSQLAAIWWGRPGEPDLIVVYNENWAPFTVTNLGDWSRQPWRVLARSWRPRGEDLCAKPDWTACPDAGQAFTVEGRSMAILAAQR
;
A
#
# COMPACT_ATOMS: atom_id res chain seq x y z
N ALA A 1 -25.21 30.29 -6.25
CA ALA A 1 -24.44 29.98 -5.04
C ALA A 1 -24.33 31.25 -4.20
N ARG A 2 -24.82 31.25 -2.95
CA ARG A 2 -24.75 32.43 -2.06
C ARG A 2 -23.53 32.29 -1.14
N VAL A 3 -22.64 33.27 -1.27
CA VAL A 3 -21.67 33.82 -0.31
C VAL A 3 -21.05 32.81 0.66
N LEU A 4 -19.88 32.31 0.24
CA LEU A 4 -18.78 31.90 1.11
C LEU A 4 -18.51 33.04 2.10
N ALA A 5 -18.25 32.77 3.37
CA ALA A 5 -18.08 33.84 4.36
C ALA A 5 -17.11 34.93 3.87
N ASP A 6 -17.39 36.19 4.25
CA ASP A 6 -16.63 37.38 3.86
C ASP A 6 -15.12 37.10 3.84
N GLY A 7 -14.51 37.19 2.66
CA GLY A 7 -13.06 37.09 2.46
C GLY A 7 -12.51 35.73 2.01
N SER A 8 -13.32 34.70 1.81
CA SER A 8 -12.84 33.40 1.26
C SER A 8 -12.88 33.39 -0.28
N ALA A 9 -11.81 32.87 -0.92
CA ALA A 9 -11.72 32.78 -2.38
C ALA A 9 -12.59 31.66 -2.97
N ASP A 10 -12.75 30.54 -2.24
CA ASP A 10 -13.58 29.38 -2.61
C ASP A 10 -14.07 28.61 -1.36
N ALA A 11 -14.80 27.50 -1.59
CA ALA A 11 -15.37 26.66 -0.53
C ALA A 11 -14.33 25.98 0.36
N ALA A 12 -13.21 25.55 -0.21
CA ALA A 12 -12.16 24.95 0.60
C ALA A 12 -11.47 26.03 1.46
N ALA A 13 -11.37 27.28 0.97
CA ALA A 13 -10.68 28.37 1.67
C ALA A 13 -11.50 28.77 2.89
N TRP A 14 -12.82 28.75 2.70
CA TRP A 14 -13.78 28.91 3.77
C TRP A 14 -13.64 27.81 4.84
N VAL A 15 -13.54 26.53 4.44
CA VAL A 15 -13.33 25.43 5.38
C VAL A 15 -12.01 25.58 6.13
N ASP A 16 -10.94 26.02 5.46
CA ASP A 16 -9.62 26.20 6.08
C ASP A 16 -9.59 27.36 7.09
N HIS A 17 -10.32 28.44 6.84
CA HIS A 17 -10.36 29.62 7.71
C HIS A 17 -11.43 29.56 8.81
N ASP A 18 -12.40 28.66 8.71
CA ASP A 18 -13.44 28.54 9.73
C ASP A 18 -12.93 27.77 10.97
N PRO A 19 -12.92 28.41 12.16
CA PRO A 19 -12.37 27.81 13.37
C PRO A 19 -13.11 26.53 13.81
N ARG A 20 -14.34 26.29 13.33
CA ARG A 20 -15.10 25.06 13.60
C ARG A 20 -14.44 23.83 12.96
N PHE A 21 -13.69 23.99 11.87
CA PHE A 21 -12.97 22.91 11.19
C PHE A 21 -11.46 22.88 11.52
N ALA A 22 -10.99 23.73 12.44
CA ALA A 22 -9.57 23.83 12.78
C ALA A 22 -8.94 22.51 13.31
N ARG A 23 -9.77 21.61 13.85
CA ARG A 23 -9.34 20.29 14.36
C ARG A 23 -9.80 19.11 13.52
N ALA A 24 -10.50 19.35 12.41
CA ALA A 24 -10.96 18.29 11.52
C ALA A 24 -9.78 17.74 10.69
N HIS A 25 -9.82 16.45 10.41
CA HIS A 25 -9.03 15.86 9.33
C HIS A 25 -9.81 16.02 8.03
N LEU A 26 -9.21 16.69 7.05
CA LEU A 26 -9.87 17.03 5.79
C LEU A 26 -9.31 16.14 4.69
N HIS A 27 -10.13 15.30 4.08
CA HIS A 27 -9.74 14.42 2.99
C HIS A 27 -10.52 14.79 1.73
N ALA A 28 -9.87 14.76 0.57
CA ALA A 28 -10.48 15.05 -0.71
C ALA A 28 -10.33 13.88 -1.69
N GLU A 29 -11.35 13.70 -2.52
CA GLU A 29 -11.28 13.06 -3.84
C GLU A 29 -10.91 14.18 -4.84
N PRO A 30 -9.63 14.31 -5.24
CA PRO A 30 -9.14 15.50 -5.95
C PRO A 30 -9.46 15.47 -7.46
N TRP A 31 -10.63 14.97 -7.84
CA TRP A 31 -11.10 14.96 -9.23
C TRP A 31 -12.62 15.08 -9.30
N ASP A 32 -13.11 15.45 -10.48
CA ASP A 32 -14.53 15.42 -10.82
C ASP A 32 -14.75 14.81 -12.21
N MET A 33 -16.01 14.71 -12.64
CA MET A 33 -16.36 14.19 -13.97
C MET A 33 -15.88 15.09 -15.13
N GLY A 34 -15.42 16.31 -14.85
CA GLY A 34 -14.83 17.22 -15.83
C GLY A 34 -13.38 16.88 -16.17
N GLY A 35 -12.79 15.86 -15.53
CA GLY A 35 -11.43 15.39 -15.80
C GLY A 35 -10.35 16.30 -15.22
N GLN A 36 -10.71 17.28 -14.39
CA GLN A 36 -9.74 18.15 -13.74
C GLN A 36 -9.16 17.42 -12.53
N TRP A 37 -7.85 17.19 -12.53
CA TRP A 37 -7.14 16.92 -11.28
C TRP A 37 -7.00 18.24 -10.53
N TRP A 38 -7.66 18.31 -9.38
CA TRP A 38 -7.73 19.49 -8.56
C TRP A 38 -6.48 19.56 -7.65
N ASP A 39 -5.38 20.08 -8.20
CA ASP A 39 -4.13 20.33 -7.45
C ASP A 39 -4.13 21.66 -6.69
N PHE A 40 -5.27 22.36 -6.60
CA PHE A 40 -5.40 23.67 -5.94
C PHE A 40 -4.88 23.70 -4.50
N MET A 41 -4.79 22.53 -3.84
CA MET A 41 -4.30 22.41 -2.47
C MET A 41 -2.76 22.46 -2.35
N ASP A 42 -1.99 22.23 -3.42
CA ASP A 42 -0.53 22.40 -3.45
C ASP A 42 -0.04 23.38 -4.55
N SER A 43 -0.94 24.02 -5.31
CA SER A 43 -0.60 24.99 -6.37
C SER A 43 -0.50 26.45 -5.87
N ALA A 44 0.21 27.29 -6.64
CA ALA A 44 0.45 28.69 -6.31
C ALA A 44 -0.86 29.50 -6.38
N GLY A 45 -1.48 29.74 -5.23
CA GLY A 45 -2.73 30.47 -5.08
C GLY A 45 -3.40 30.16 -3.75
N TRP A 46 -3.25 28.92 -3.28
CA TRP A 46 -3.49 28.51 -1.91
C TRP A 46 -2.24 28.70 -1.07
N ASP A 47 -2.38 28.93 0.23
CA ASP A 47 -1.25 28.83 1.15
C ASP A 47 -0.79 27.37 1.25
N TRP A 48 0.00 26.92 0.27
CA TRP A 48 0.58 25.57 0.22
C TRP A 48 1.35 25.22 1.50
N ARG A 49 1.83 26.25 2.24
CA ARG A 49 2.50 26.09 3.53
C ARG A 49 1.54 25.75 4.67
N ASN A 50 0.26 26.13 4.58
CA ASN A 50 -0.79 25.86 5.56
C ASN A 50 -1.89 24.88 5.10
N ASN A 51 -1.79 24.29 3.91
CA ASN A 51 -2.75 23.27 3.47
C ASN A 51 -2.83 22.07 4.46
N ARG A 52 -4.02 21.77 4.98
CA ARG A 52 -4.25 20.66 5.94
C ARG A 52 -4.96 19.45 5.31
N TRP A 53 -5.26 19.52 4.02
CA TRP A 53 -5.99 18.48 3.30
C TRP A 53 -5.09 17.32 2.90
N ALA A 54 -5.62 16.11 3.05
CA ALA A 54 -5.07 14.91 2.48
C ALA A 54 -5.86 14.48 1.23
N LYS A 55 -5.18 13.94 0.23
CA LYS A 55 -5.72 13.58 -1.08
C LYS A 55 -5.78 12.07 -1.24
N TRP A 56 -6.89 11.58 -1.74
CA TRP A 56 -6.97 10.21 -2.27
C TRP A 56 -6.07 10.12 -3.49
N VAL A 57 -5.06 9.26 -3.44
CA VAL A 57 -4.07 9.14 -4.51
C VAL A 57 -4.46 8.02 -5.47
N GLY A 58 -5.31 8.33 -6.46
CA GLY A 58 -5.75 7.35 -7.47
C GLY A 58 -4.59 6.69 -8.22
N LYS A 59 -3.53 7.44 -8.55
CA LYS A 59 -2.33 6.89 -9.19
C LYS A 59 -1.58 5.88 -8.31
N TYR A 60 -1.65 6.00 -6.98
CA TYR A 60 -1.11 4.98 -6.08
C TYR A 60 -1.84 3.65 -6.26
N ARG A 61 -3.18 3.69 -6.29
CA ARG A 61 -4.03 2.51 -6.54
C ARG A 61 -3.66 1.86 -7.86
N ASP A 62 -3.59 2.64 -8.93
CA ASP A 62 -3.35 2.13 -10.28
C ASP A 62 -1.98 1.48 -10.42
N ASP A 63 -0.93 2.18 -9.98
CA ASP A 63 0.44 1.68 -10.03
C ASP A 63 0.65 0.46 -9.09
N ALA A 64 -0.02 0.43 -7.93
CA ALA A 64 0.01 -0.73 -7.04
C ALA A 64 -0.65 -1.98 -7.69
N ARG A 65 -1.79 -1.79 -8.37
CA ARG A 65 -2.48 -2.86 -9.10
C ARG A 65 -1.66 -3.35 -10.29
N LEU A 66 -1.03 -2.46 -11.06
CA LEU A 66 -0.05 -2.80 -12.11
C LEU A 66 1.11 -3.62 -11.55
N MET A 67 1.69 -3.19 -10.42
CA MET A 67 2.76 -3.93 -9.73
C MET A 67 2.27 -5.33 -9.35
N SER A 68 1.03 -5.46 -8.88
CA SER A 68 0.43 -6.75 -8.51
C SER A 68 0.30 -7.74 -9.67
N LYS A 69 0.33 -7.31 -10.94
CA LYS A 69 0.21 -8.17 -12.13
C LYS A 69 1.47 -8.19 -13.01
N SER A 70 2.58 -7.69 -12.51
CA SER A 70 3.90 -7.69 -13.18
C SER A 70 4.00 -6.72 -14.36
N ASP A 71 3.27 -5.61 -14.26
CA ASP A 71 3.06 -4.67 -15.36
C ASP A 71 3.41 -3.22 -14.98
N LEU A 72 3.95 -2.98 -13.78
CA LEU A 72 4.46 -1.67 -13.39
C LEU A 72 5.80 -1.38 -14.08
N ARG A 73 6.73 -2.35 -14.02
CA ARG A 73 8.01 -2.40 -14.75
C ARG A 73 8.86 -1.12 -14.67
N ASN A 74 8.69 -0.40 -13.57
CA ASN A 74 9.33 0.89 -13.34
C ASN A 74 9.75 1.00 -11.86
N PRO A 75 11.03 0.80 -11.54
CA PRO A 75 11.51 0.88 -10.16
C PRO A 75 11.39 2.30 -9.59
N GLY A 76 11.43 3.33 -10.42
CA GLY A 76 11.21 4.72 -10.01
C GLY A 76 9.77 4.94 -9.53
N VAL A 77 8.78 4.35 -10.20
CA VAL A 77 7.38 4.41 -9.76
C VAL A 77 7.17 3.57 -8.49
N LEU A 78 7.72 2.36 -8.42
CA LEU A 78 7.63 1.52 -7.21
C LEU A 78 8.20 2.24 -5.98
N LYS A 79 9.32 2.95 -6.17
CA LYS A 79 9.91 3.81 -5.14
C LYS A 79 8.97 4.93 -4.69
N ARG A 80 8.28 5.61 -5.62
CA ARG A 80 7.27 6.63 -5.29
C ARG A 80 6.11 6.07 -4.47
N LEU A 81 5.68 4.83 -4.76
CA LEU A 81 4.67 4.13 -3.97
C LEU A 81 5.13 3.94 -2.53
N ILE A 82 6.33 3.36 -2.33
CA ILE A 82 6.92 3.10 -1.01
C ILE A 82 7.06 4.40 -0.19
N GLU A 83 7.35 5.51 -0.84
CA GLU A 83 7.52 6.82 -0.19
C GLU A 83 6.21 7.55 0.08
N GLY A 84 5.08 7.07 -0.45
CA GLY A 84 3.80 7.75 -0.34
C GLY A 84 3.77 9.09 -1.07
N ARG A 85 4.65 9.30 -2.05
CA ARG A 85 4.69 10.54 -2.83
C ARG A 85 3.49 10.67 -3.76
N GLY A 86 2.93 9.53 -4.16
CA GLY A 86 1.93 9.48 -5.22
C GLY A 86 2.45 10.07 -6.52
N ALA A 87 1.55 10.32 -7.45
CA ALA A 87 1.80 11.20 -8.58
C ALA A 87 0.48 11.85 -9.03
N VAL A 88 0.58 13.09 -9.49
CA VAL A 88 -0.49 13.76 -10.22
C VAL A 88 -0.68 13.02 -11.55
N PRO A 89 -1.93 12.77 -12.00
CA PRO A 89 -2.19 12.22 -13.32
C PRO A 89 -1.46 13.00 -14.42
N ASP A 90 -0.97 12.30 -15.43
CA ASP A 90 -0.35 12.84 -16.66
C ASP A 90 0.91 13.73 -16.50
N SER A 91 1.43 13.96 -15.29
CA SER A 91 2.58 14.85 -15.08
C SER A 91 3.71 14.26 -14.24
N ASP A 92 3.54 13.08 -13.66
CA ASP A 92 4.51 12.40 -12.76
C ASP A 92 5.00 13.27 -11.57
N ALA A 93 4.43 14.47 -11.42
CA ALA A 93 4.70 15.39 -10.33
C ALA A 93 4.20 14.78 -9.01
N PRO A 94 4.88 15.03 -7.88
CA PRO A 94 4.43 14.53 -6.58
C PRO A 94 2.97 14.90 -6.31
N ALA A 95 2.16 13.91 -5.89
CA ALA A 95 0.76 14.17 -5.59
C ALA A 95 0.57 15.03 -4.33
N SER A 96 1.59 15.12 -3.48
CA SER A 96 1.55 15.84 -2.20
C SER A 96 2.94 16.36 -1.81
N SER A 97 2.97 17.46 -1.06
CA SER A 97 4.20 18.04 -0.50
C SER A 97 4.70 17.34 0.79
N LYS A 98 3.86 16.51 1.43
CA LYS A 98 4.20 15.70 2.61
C LYS A 98 3.59 14.29 2.51
N PRO A 99 4.22 13.24 3.09
CA PRO A 99 3.65 11.88 3.05
C PRO A 99 2.24 11.80 3.63
N TRP A 100 2.00 12.42 4.79
CA TRP A 100 0.72 12.33 5.50
C TRP A 100 -0.45 13.02 4.78
N ARG A 101 -0.18 13.79 3.72
CA ARG A 101 -1.20 14.34 2.81
C ARG A 101 -1.60 13.36 1.70
N SER A 102 -0.95 12.21 1.60
CA SER A 102 -1.29 11.15 0.65
C SER A 102 -2.12 10.07 1.33
N ILE A 103 -3.40 9.96 0.96
CA ILE A 103 -4.24 8.81 1.29
C ILE A 103 -4.00 7.75 0.22
N ASN A 104 -3.23 6.72 0.59
CA ASN A 104 -2.91 5.59 -0.27
C ASN A 104 -3.97 4.50 -0.10
N PHE A 105 -4.41 3.90 -1.20
CA PHE A 105 -5.37 2.80 -1.17
C PHE A 105 -5.17 1.87 -2.36
N VAL A 106 -5.59 0.61 -2.23
CA VAL A 106 -5.59 -0.38 -3.31
C VAL A 106 -7.01 -0.65 -3.81
N ALA A 107 -7.99 -0.56 -2.92
CA ALA A 107 -9.40 -0.70 -3.20
C ALA A 107 -10.19 0.21 -2.26
N ILE A 108 -11.35 0.65 -2.74
CA ILE A 108 -12.35 1.49 -2.08
C ILE A 108 -13.72 1.05 -2.58
N HIS A 109 -14.79 1.72 -2.14
CA HIS A 109 -16.15 1.40 -2.58
C HIS A 109 -16.32 1.46 -4.11
N ASP A 110 -15.65 2.41 -4.78
CA ASP A 110 -15.60 2.52 -6.24
C ASP A 110 -14.64 1.51 -6.86
N GLY A 111 -15.16 0.66 -7.74
CA GLY A 111 -14.42 -0.41 -8.38
C GLY A 111 -14.43 -1.70 -7.57
N TYR A 112 -13.48 -2.57 -7.89
CA TYR A 112 -13.33 -3.86 -7.24
C TYR A 112 -12.81 -3.75 -5.80
N THR A 113 -13.21 -4.71 -4.95
CA THR A 113 -12.48 -5.04 -3.72
C THR A 113 -11.06 -5.50 -4.06
N LEU A 114 -10.17 -5.58 -3.06
CA LEU A 114 -8.82 -6.11 -3.29
C LEU A 114 -8.87 -7.55 -3.82
N ARG A 115 -9.73 -8.41 -3.26
CA ARG A 115 -9.94 -9.78 -3.71
C ARG A 115 -10.45 -9.82 -5.15
N ASP A 116 -11.50 -9.07 -5.46
CA ASP A 116 -12.10 -9.06 -6.80
C ASP A 116 -11.11 -8.59 -7.88
N CYS A 117 -10.18 -7.69 -7.52
CA CYS A 117 -9.12 -7.24 -8.43
C CYS A 117 -8.09 -8.34 -8.79
N THR A 118 -8.08 -9.44 -8.02
CA THR A 118 -7.25 -10.63 -8.31
C THR A 118 -8.05 -11.82 -8.87
N VAL A 119 -9.39 -11.71 -8.89
CA VAL A 119 -10.34 -12.74 -9.33
C VAL A 119 -10.85 -12.45 -10.74
N PHE A 120 -11.15 -11.18 -11.05
CA PHE A 120 -11.69 -10.80 -12.35
C PHE A 120 -10.61 -10.28 -13.30
N ASN A 121 -10.80 -10.58 -14.59
CA ASN A 121 -9.93 -10.05 -15.64
C ASN A 121 -10.48 -8.74 -16.18
N ASP A 122 -9.65 -7.70 -16.12
CA ASP A 122 -10.04 -6.38 -16.56
C ASP A 122 -9.62 -6.09 -18.01
N SER A 123 -10.46 -6.52 -18.95
CA SER A 123 -10.16 -6.43 -20.39
C SER A 123 -10.08 -5.00 -20.93
N ASP A 124 -10.79 -4.04 -20.33
CA ASP A 124 -10.74 -2.64 -20.75
C ASP A 124 -9.58 -1.86 -20.10
N GLY A 125 -8.96 -2.43 -19.07
CA GLY A 125 -7.82 -1.86 -18.35
C GLY A 125 -8.17 -0.73 -17.37
N SER A 126 -9.44 -0.39 -17.19
CA SER A 126 -9.90 0.74 -16.35
C SER A 126 -9.61 0.58 -14.86
N GLN A 127 -9.46 -0.65 -14.38
CA GLN A 127 -9.20 -1.01 -12.99
C GLN A 127 -7.80 -1.57 -12.77
N ASN A 128 -7.04 -1.89 -13.83
CA ASN A 128 -5.72 -2.52 -13.77
C ASN A 128 -5.70 -3.89 -13.06
N CYS A 129 -6.82 -4.61 -13.10
CA CYS A 129 -7.01 -5.88 -12.39
C CYS A 129 -6.79 -7.10 -13.30
N TRP A 130 -6.49 -8.25 -12.70
CA TRP A 130 -6.17 -9.48 -13.43
C TRP A 130 -6.61 -10.70 -12.61
N ASP A 131 -7.18 -11.72 -13.23
CA ASP A 131 -7.75 -12.92 -12.60
C ASP A 131 -6.73 -13.91 -12.01
N SER A 132 -5.44 -13.56 -12.08
CA SER A 132 -4.31 -14.41 -11.70
C SER A 132 -4.21 -15.71 -12.51
N GLY A 133 -4.82 -15.76 -13.70
CA GLY A 133 -4.89 -16.98 -14.51
C GLY A 133 -5.67 -18.11 -13.83
N GLY A 134 -6.53 -17.79 -12.85
CA GLY A 134 -7.25 -18.80 -12.07
C GLY A 134 -6.46 -19.46 -10.94
N ASP A 135 -5.20 -19.06 -10.71
CA ASP A 135 -4.33 -19.66 -9.69
C ASP A 135 -4.54 -19.02 -8.31
N GLU A 136 -5.12 -19.77 -7.37
CA GLU A 136 -5.37 -19.33 -5.99
C GLU A 136 -4.11 -19.11 -5.15
N GLU A 137 -3.04 -19.87 -5.38
CA GLU A 137 -1.77 -19.67 -4.69
C GLU A 137 -1.14 -18.35 -5.13
N LEU A 138 -1.19 -18.06 -6.43
CA LEU A 138 -0.77 -16.78 -6.97
C LEU A 138 -1.64 -15.63 -6.45
N ARG A 139 -2.98 -15.79 -6.40
CA ARG A 139 -3.89 -14.79 -5.79
C ARG A 139 -3.46 -14.50 -4.36
N ARG A 140 -3.26 -15.52 -3.53
CA ARG A 140 -2.84 -15.35 -2.13
C ARG A 140 -1.58 -14.49 -2.01
N ARG A 141 -0.57 -14.77 -2.85
CA ARG A 141 0.70 -14.01 -2.88
C ARG A 141 0.48 -12.56 -3.30
N ARG A 142 -0.31 -12.33 -4.36
CA ARG A 142 -0.66 -10.98 -4.86
C ARG A 142 -1.43 -10.17 -3.83
N GLU A 143 -2.40 -10.78 -3.15
CA GLU A 143 -3.20 -10.11 -2.11
C GLU A 143 -2.33 -9.71 -0.93
N LYS A 144 -1.47 -10.61 -0.43
CA LYS A 144 -0.51 -10.29 0.63
C LYS A 144 0.51 -9.23 0.21
N LEU A 145 0.95 -9.24 -1.05
CA LEU A 145 1.85 -8.24 -1.60
C LEU A 145 1.18 -6.86 -1.68
N LEU A 146 -0.10 -6.78 -2.06
CA LEU A 146 -0.86 -5.53 -2.11
C LEU A 146 -1.10 -4.95 -0.71
N LEU A 147 -1.57 -5.77 0.23
CA LEU A 147 -1.73 -5.39 1.64
C LEU A 147 -0.39 -4.98 2.27
N GLY A 148 0.65 -5.74 1.92
CA GLY A 148 2.04 -5.47 2.23
C GLY A 148 2.47 -4.08 1.82
N LEU A 149 2.49 -3.81 0.51
CA LEU A 149 2.83 -2.51 -0.07
C LEU A 149 2.04 -1.38 0.59
N LEU A 150 0.72 -1.52 0.74
CA LEU A 150 -0.13 -0.51 1.37
C LEU A 150 0.32 -0.18 2.80
N LEU A 151 0.56 -1.20 3.62
CA LEU A 151 0.83 -1.03 5.05
C LEU A 151 2.30 -0.72 5.36
N THR A 152 3.22 -0.95 4.42
CA THR A 152 4.65 -0.59 4.54
C THR A 152 5.03 0.66 3.74
N SER A 153 4.14 1.24 2.94
CA SER A 153 4.38 2.53 2.28
C SER A 153 4.18 3.70 3.25
N ASN A 154 4.95 4.78 3.07
CA ASN A 154 4.73 6.04 3.79
C ASN A 154 3.42 6.70 3.34
N GLY A 155 2.89 7.61 4.16
CA GLY A 155 1.58 8.23 3.97
C GLY A 155 0.48 7.63 4.84
N VAL A 156 -0.78 7.81 4.46
CA VAL A 156 -1.94 7.32 5.23
C VAL A 156 -2.60 6.18 4.46
N PRO A 157 -2.49 4.92 4.91
CA PRO A 157 -3.17 3.81 4.25
C PRO A 157 -4.66 3.85 4.59
N LEU A 158 -5.48 3.81 3.56
CA LEU A 158 -6.91 3.55 3.62
C LEU A 158 -7.15 2.11 3.17
N LEU A 159 -7.72 1.31 4.06
CA LEU A 159 -8.09 -0.08 3.80
C LEU A 159 -9.62 -0.15 3.64
N GLN A 160 -10.10 -0.73 2.55
CA GLN A 160 -11.52 -1.00 2.39
C GLN A 160 -11.93 -2.10 3.37
N GLU A 161 -13.05 -1.89 4.05
CA GLU A 161 -13.58 -2.82 5.04
C GLU A 161 -13.76 -4.23 4.42
N GLY A 162 -13.16 -5.22 5.08
CA GLY A 162 -13.22 -6.63 4.69
C GLY A 162 -12.13 -7.10 3.73
N ASP A 163 -11.34 -6.20 3.13
CA ASP A 163 -10.16 -6.59 2.34
C ASP A 163 -9.16 -7.39 3.20
N GLU A 164 -9.12 -7.15 4.51
CA GLU A 164 -8.25 -7.87 5.43
C GLU A 164 -8.59 -9.35 5.58
N PHE A 165 -9.74 -9.82 5.10
CA PHE A 165 -10.10 -11.25 5.09
C PHE A 165 -10.67 -11.71 3.74
N GLY A 166 -10.47 -10.92 2.69
CA GLY A 166 -10.84 -11.28 1.32
C GLY A 166 -12.33 -11.09 1.00
N ARG A 167 -12.95 -10.02 1.51
CA ARG A 167 -14.29 -9.59 1.06
C ARG A 167 -14.34 -9.55 -0.47
N THR A 168 -15.44 -10.02 -1.02
CA THR A 168 -15.69 -10.09 -2.46
C THR A 168 -17.12 -9.66 -2.75
N LYS A 169 -17.30 -8.94 -3.86
CA LYS A 169 -18.59 -8.55 -4.42
C LYS A 169 -18.97 -9.41 -5.62
N SER A 170 -18.27 -10.51 -5.85
CA SER A 170 -18.37 -11.30 -7.08
C SER A 170 -19.72 -11.99 -7.29
N GLY A 171 -20.58 -12.05 -6.26
CA GLY A 171 -21.97 -12.48 -6.40
C GLY A 171 -22.79 -11.62 -7.38
N ALA A 172 -22.41 -10.36 -7.59
CA ALA A 172 -23.02 -9.47 -8.59
C ALA A 172 -22.48 -9.66 -10.01
N GLY A 173 -21.59 -10.64 -10.23
CA GLY A 173 -20.85 -10.78 -11.48
C GLY A 173 -19.77 -9.70 -11.65
N GLN A 174 -19.07 -9.73 -12.79
CA GLN A 174 -17.91 -8.87 -13.01
C GLN A 174 -18.27 -7.37 -13.00
N ASP A 175 -19.30 -6.97 -13.74
CA ASP A 175 -19.68 -5.57 -13.89
C ASP A 175 -20.28 -5.02 -12.59
N GLY A 176 -21.15 -5.79 -11.94
CA GLY A 176 -21.74 -5.41 -10.65
C GLY A 176 -20.71 -5.34 -9.52
N ALA A 177 -19.68 -6.20 -9.53
CA ALA A 177 -18.61 -6.14 -8.55
C ALA A 177 -17.78 -4.84 -8.65
N ARG A 178 -17.68 -4.23 -9.83
CA ARG A 178 -17.01 -2.92 -10.01
C ARG A 178 -17.87 -1.74 -9.56
N ASN A 179 -19.19 -1.88 -9.57
CA ASN A 179 -20.09 -0.79 -9.23
C ASN A 179 -21.34 -1.31 -8.52
N SER A 180 -21.21 -1.60 -7.23
CA SER A 180 -22.27 -2.24 -6.44
C SER A 180 -23.17 -1.25 -5.69
N TRP A 181 -23.19 0.02 -6.10
CA TRP A 181 -23.87 1.10 -5.39
C TRP A 181 -25.38 0.88 -5.20
N ASP A 182 -26.01 0.15 -6.12
CA ASP A 182 -27.44 -0.18 -6.16
C ASP A 182 -27.74 -1.67 -5.88
N GLN A 183 -26.74 -2.42 -5.40
CA GLN A 183 -26.90 -3.84 -5.05
C GLN A 183 -27.60 -3.97 -3.68
N GLU A 184 -28.89 -3.69 -3.69
CA GLU A 184 -29.83 -3.85 -2.57
C GLU A 184 -31.16 -4.41 -3.10
N SER A 185 -31.70 -5.39 -2.39
CA SER A 185 -32.87 -6.14 -2.80
C SER A 185 -34.15 -5.35 -2.60
N THR A 186 -34.94 -5.23 -3.66
CA THR A 186 -36.32 -4.72 -3.57
C THR A 186 -37.35 -5.81 -3.31
N SER A 187 -36.95 -7.09 -3.33
CA SER A 187 -37.81 -8.27 -3.16
C SER A 187 -37.59 -9.02 -1.83
N GLY A 188 -36.58 -8.62 -1.06
CA GLY A 188 -36.16 -9.31 0.17
C GLY A 188 -35.21 -10.48 -0.07
N ASP A 189 -34.70 -10.65 -1.30
CA ASP A 189 -33.65 -11.62 -1.61
C ASP A 189 -32.32 -11.24 -0.94
N ALA A 190 -31.96 -12.00 0.10
CA ALA A 190 -30.72 -11.80 0.85
C ALA A 190 -29.46 -12.03 0.00
N GLY A 191 -29.55 -12.76 -1.12
CA GLY A 191 -28.40 -12.99 -2.02
C GLY A 191 -27.93 -11.72 -2.72
N VAL A 192 -28.85 -10.82 -3.07
CA VAL A 192 -28.52 -9.50 -3.63
C VAL A 192 -27.82 -8.65 -2.57
N ASN A 193 -28.35 -8.64 -1.34
CA ASN A 193 -27.78 -7.85 -0.25
C ASN A 193 -26.41 -8.36 0.20
N ALA A 194 -26.19 -9.67 0.12
CA ALA A 194 -24.92 -10.32 0.47
C ALA A 194 -23.73 -9.81 -0.36
N VAL A 195 -23.97 -9.20 -1.53
CA VAL A 195 -22.92 -8.53 -2.32
C VAL A 195 -22.25 -7.41 -1.52
N ASN A 196 -23.04 -6.60 -0.81
CA ASN A 196 -22.55 -5.44 -0.06
C ASN A 196 -22.38 -5.71 1.43
N TRP A 197 -23.06 -6.71 2.01
CA TRP A 197 -22.87 -7.06 3.41
C TRP A 197 -21.50 -7.66 3.70
N ILE A 198 -21.01 -7.45 4.92
CA ILE A 198 -19.78 -8.08 5.40
C ILE A 198 -20.08 -9.52 5.82
N ASP A 199 -19.53 -10.48 5.08
CA ASP A 199 -19.49 -11.88 5.50
C ASP A 199 -18.36 -12.10 6.51
N TRP A 200 -18.71 -12.13 7.79
CA TRP A 200 -17.76 -12.39 8.87
C TRP A 200 -17.20 -13.82 8.86
N GLY A 201 -17.87 -14.77 8.19
CA GLY A 201 -17.39 -16.15 8.05
C GLY A 201 -16.06 -16.24 7.31
N LEU A 202 -15.78 -15.28 6.42
CA LEU A 202 -14.52 -15.19 5.67
C LEU A 202 -13.30 -15.11 6.59
N LYS A 203 -13.42 -14.39 7.71
CA LYS A 203 -12.34 -14.27 8.71
C LYS A 203 -11.96 -15.62 9.33
N ASP A 204 -12.89 -16.57 9.34
CA ASP A 204 -12.68 -17.93 9.83
C ASP A 204 -12.41 -18.94 8.70
N GLY A 205 -12.33 -18.46 7.44
CA GLY A 205 -12.09 -19.27 6.26
C GLY A 205 -13.34 -19.94 5.67
N SER A 206 -14.53 -19.61 6.17
CA SER A 206 -15.78 -20.07 5.56
C SER A 206 -16.08 -19.25 4.31
N THR A 207 -16.42 -19.91 3.22
CA THR A 207 -16.73 -19.27 1.92
C THR A 207 -18.19 -19.49 1.50
N THR A 208 -19.00 -20.12 2.36
CA THR A 208 -20.35 -20.62 2.01
C THR A 208 -21.28 -19.53 1.45
N GLY A 209 -21.18 -18.29 1.94
CA GLY A 209 -22.04 -17.17 1.53
C GLY A 209 -21.42 -16.24 0.49
N SER A 210 -20.16 -16.45 0.11
CA SER A 210 -19.37 -15.48 -0.64
C SER A 210 -18.67 -16.15 -1.83
N PRO A 211 -19.26 -16.09 -3.03
CA PRO A 211 -18.63 -16.61 -4.25
C PRO A 211 -17.22 -16.04 -4.43
N ASN A 212 -16.28 -16.87 -4.92
CA ASN A 212 -14.86 -16.51 -5.11
C ASN A 212 -14.10 -16.01 -3.86
N ALA A 213 -14.68 -16.11 -2.66
CA ALA A 213 -13.95 -15.75 -1.45
C ALA A 213 -12.79 -16.72 -1.18
N PRO A 214 -11.69 -16.26 -0.56
CA PRO A 214 -10.56 -17.12 -0.27
C PRO A 214 -10.83 -17.98 0.97
N ALA A 215 -10.51 -19.27 0.90
CA ALA A 215 -10.47 -20.17 2.07
C ALA A 215 -9.39 -19.77 3.11
N TYR A 216 -8.53 -18.81 2.78
CA TYR A 216 -7.44 -18.30 3.62
C TYR A 216 -7.72 -16.91 4.22
N GLY A 217 -8.99 -16.49 4.37
CA GLY A 217 -9.32 -15.19 4.97
C GLY A 217 -8.74 -14.98 6.38
N ARG A 218 -8.62 -16.05 7.20
CA ARG A 218 -7.91 -15.99 8.49
C ARG A 218 -6.43 -15.59 8.35
N GLU A 219 -5.76 -16.13 7.32
CA GLU A 219 -4.36 -15.82 7.03
C GLU A 219 -4.20 -14.34 6.65
N LEU A 220 -5.05 -13.82 5.77
CA LEU A 220 -5.04 -12.40 5.39
C LEU A 220 -5.28 -11.50 6.61
N SER A 221 -6.17 -11.91 7.51
CA SER A 221 -6.52 -11.09 8.68
C SER A 221 -5.34 -10.99 9.64
N GLU A 222 -4.64 -12.10 9.86
CA GLU A 222 -3.43 -12.13 10.68
C GLU A 222 -2.26 -11.41 10.02
N TRP A 223 -2.09 -11.57 8.70
CA TRP A 223 -1.10 -10.84 7.90
C TRP A 223 -1.30 -9.32 8.02
N THR A 224 -2.51 -8.84 7.75
CA THR A 224 -2.89 -7.44 7.83
C THR A 224 -2.69 -6.89 9.23
N ARG A 225 -3.15 -7.62 10.26
CA ARG A 225 -2.99 -7.22 11.66
C ARG A 225 -1.50 -7.12 12.06
N GLY A 226 -0.68 -8.07 11.63
CA GLY A 226 0.76 -8.05 11.88
C GLY A 226 1.46 -6.84 11.25
N LEU A 227 1.13 -6.55 9.99
CA LEU A 227 1.65 -5.37 9.28
C LEU A 227 1.19 -4.05 9.93
N VAL A 228 -0.08 -3.95 10.35
CA VAL A 228 -0.59 -2.80 11.10
C VAL A 228 0.18 -2.63 12.42
N ALA A 229 0.48 -3.72 13.13
CA ALA A 229 1.28 -3.67 14.35
C ALA A 229 2.70 -3.17 14.10
N LEU A 230 3.38 -3.68 13.06
CA LEU A 230 4.70 -3.19 12.64
C LEU A 230 4.68 -1.70 12.27
N ARG A 231 3.69 -1.29 11.45
CA ARG A 231 3.48 0.11 11.08
C ARG A 231 3.32 1.01 12.30
N LYS A 232 2.54 0.57 13.31
CA LYS A 232 2.32 1.31 14.55
C LYS A 232 3.53 1.30 15.50
N ARG A 233 4.40 0.30 15.39
CA ARG A 233 5.58 0.14 16.25
C ARG A 233 6.72 1.07 15.86
N TRP A 234 7.00 1.21 14.56
CA TRP A 234 8.18 1.94 14.11
C TRP A 234 7.84 3.13 13.20
N THR A 235 8.68 4.16 13.26
CA THR A 235 8.46 5.42 12.53
C THR A 235 8.84 5.35 11.06
N HIS A 236 9.58 4.32 10.60
CA HIS A 236 9.99 4.16 9.19
C HIS A 236 8.80 4.19 8.22
N PHE A 237 7.64 3.71 8.66
CA PHE A 237 6.41 3.62 7.86
C PHE A 237 5.47 4.82 8.03
N ARG A 238 5.76 5.75 8.96
CA ARG A 238 4.89 6.88 9.31
C ARG A 238 5.68 8.19 9.41
N ARG A 239 6.51 8.44 8.40
CA ARG A 239 7.35 9.63 8.39
C ARG A 239 6.51 10.89 8.20
N THR A 240 6.94 11.96 8.87
CA THR A 240 6.37 13.31 8.73
C THR A 240 6.78 13.97 7.42
N ASP A 241 7.96 13.60 6.93
CA ASP A 241 8.63 14.16 5.76
C ASP A 241 9.04 13.03 4.83
N PHE A 242 9.07 13.32 3.53
CA PHE A 242 9.60 12.38 2.57
C PHE A 242 11.06 12.05 2.91
N ALA A 243 11.46 10.82 2.60
CA ALA A 243 12.80 10.39 2.91
C ALA A 243 13.84 11.15 2.07
N ASP A 244 14.91 11.59 2.73
CA ASP A 244 16.13 12.05 2.09
C ASP A 244 16.99 10.84 1.69
N TYR A 245 17.55 10.85 0.49
CA TYR A 245 18.35 9.73 -0.01
C TYR A 245 19.79 9.79 0.46
N ALA A 246 20.32 8.63 0.83
CA ALA A 246 21.74 8.41 0.93
C ALA A 246 22.27 7.71 -0.34
N PRO A 247 23.50 8.04 -0.78
CA PRO A 247 24.04 7.58 -2.05
C PRO A 247 24.53 6.12 -2.05
N GLY A 248 24.62 5.44 -0.90
CA GLY A 248 25.16 4.08 -0.82
C GLY A 248 25.08 3.42 0.55
N PRO A 249 25.61 2.19 0.70
CA PRO A 249 25.73 1.47 1.97
C PRO A 249 26.72 2.15 2.94
N ARG A 250 26.73 1.71 4.20
CA ARG A 250 27.73 2.16 5.19
C ARG A 250 29.03 1.36 4.99
N ALA A 251 29.97 1.89 4.23
CA ALA A 251 31.22 1.23 3.90
C ALA A 251 32.38 1.55 4.87
N SER A 252 32.33 2.61 5.69
CA SER A 252 33.49 3.04 6.49
C SER A 252 33.19 3.94 7.72
N PRO A 253 34.12 4.01 8.71
CA PRO A 253 34.05 5.02 9.77
C PRO A 253 34.16 6.44 9.18
N GLY A 254 33.15 7.29 9.41
CA GLY A 254 33.06 8.65 8.85
C GLY A 254 31.94 8.85 7.81
N ASP A 255 31.23 7.78 7.44
CA ASP A 255 30.05 7.82 6.57
C ASP A 255 28.91 8.69 7.13
N PRO A 256 27.97 9.18 6.28
CA PRO A 256 26.91 10.09 6.69
C PRO A 256 26.21 9.63 7.96
N ALA A 257 26.04 10.55 8.90
CA ALA A 257 25.41 10.30 10.19
C ALA A 257 24.04 9.62 10.00
N ASN A 258 23.70 8.66 10.87
CA ASN A 258 22.37 8.07 10.94
C ASN A 258 21.36 9.12 11.44
N ASP A 259 20.90 9.96 10.52
CA ASP A 259 19.94 11.04 10.69
C ASP A 259 18.52 10.63 10.25
N GLY A 260 18.30 9.34 9.94
CA GLY A 260 17.02 8.80 9.49
C GLY A 260 16.76 8.95 7.98
N ARG A 261 17.80 9.11 7.15
CA ARG A 261 17.75 8.97 5.68
C ARG A 261 17.34 7.56 5.21
N LEU A 262 16.95 7.44 3.94
CA LEU A 262 16.66 6.19 3.24
C LEU A 262 17.76 5.90 2.21
N SER A 263 18.07 4.63 2.00
CA SER A 263 18.80 4.17 0.82
C SER A 263 18.08 2.97 0.21
N TYR A 264 18.47 2.56 -0.99
CA TYR A 264 17.92 1.38 -1.61
C TYR A 264 19.01 0.63 -2.35
N ALA A 265 18.98 -0.69 -2.26
CA ALA A 265 19.74 -1.56 -3.13
C ALA A 265 18.80 -1.94 -4.28
N TRP A 266 19.21 -1.59 -5.49
CA TRP A 266 18.62 -2.11 -6.70
C TRP A 266 19.51 -3.25 -7.18
N GLU A 267 18.98 -4.47 -7.16
CA GLU A 267 19.63 -5.67 -7.71
C GLU A 267 18.69 -6.38 -8.72
N GLY A 268 17.78 -5.62 -9.37
CA GLY A 268 16.79 -6.13 -10.33
C GLY A 268 17.16 -5.86 -11.81
N PRO A 269 16.47 -6.46 -12.79
CA PRO A 269 16.77 -6.32 -14.21
C PRO A 269 16.66 -4.87 -14.71
N ALA A 270 17.28 -4.58 -15.85
CA ALA A 270 17.30 -3.26 -16.50
C ALA A 270 15.90 -2.60 -16.58
N ALA A 271 15.86 -1.28 -16.64
CA ALA A 271 14.63 -0.51 -16.77
C ALA A 271 13.71 -1.06 -17.89
N GLY A 272 12.42 -1.22 -17.60
CA GLY A 272 11.43 -1.85 -18.49
C GLY A 272 11.11 -3.32 -18.19
N ALA A 273 11.84 -3.96 -17.28
CA ALA A 273 11.49 -5.26 -16.72
C ALA A 273 10.74 -5.13 -15.38
N PRO A 274 9.96 -6.16 -14.96
CA PRO A 274 9.30 -6.17 -13.65
C PRO A 274 10.28 -5.90 -12.50
N SER A 275 9.93 -4.94 -11.65
CA SER A 275 10.79 -4.35 -10.63
C SER A 275 11.11 -5.32 -9.49
N GLN A 276 12.38 -5.40 -9.12
CA GLN A 276 12.84 -6.06 -7.90
C GLN A 276 13.59 -5.02 -7.08
N LEU A 277 13.13 -4.75 -5.87
CA LEU A 277 13.60 -3.61 -5.09
C LEU A 277 13.70 -3.96 -3.60
N ALA A 278 14.85 -3.65 -3.01
CA ALA A 278 15.05 -3.67 -1.56
C ALA A 278 15.15 -2.22 -1.05
N ALA A 279 14.16 -1.79 -0.26
CA ALA A 279 14.15 -0.50 0.40
C ALA A 279 14.80 -0.62 1.79
N ILE A 280 15.90 0.10 2.02
CA ILE A 280 16.63 0.11 3.28
C ILE A 280 16.28 1.35 4.08
N TRP A 281 15.76 1.13 5.29
CA TRP A 281 15.40 2.18 6.22
C TRP A 281 16.27 2.13 7.46
N TRP A 282 17.07 3.16 7.71
CA TRP A 282 17.84 3.24 8.95
C TRP A 282 16.98 3.73 10.10
N GLY A 283 17.05 3.01 11.22
CA GLY A 283 16.29 3.30 12.42
C GLY A 283 16.83 4.48 13.22
N ARG A 284 15.91 5.25 13.81
CA ARG A 284 16.23 6.22 14.87
C ARG A 284 16.74 5.49 16.12
N PRO A 285 17.36 6.18 17.11
CA PRO A 285 17.79 5.52 18.33
C PRO A 285 16.60 4.79 18.99
N GLY A 286 16.76 3.49 19.28
CA GLY A 286 15.69 2.63 19.82
C GLY A 286 14.83 1.90 18.76
N GLU A 287 15.04 2.17 17.48
CA GLU A 287 14.40 1.45 16.36
C GLU A 287 15.42 0.60 15.60
N PRO A 288 15.01 -0.53 15.00
CA PRO A 288 15.90 -1.33 14.15
C PRO A 288 16.18 -0.65 12.82
N ASP A 289 17.24 -1.08 12.15
CA ASP A 289 17.36 -0.91 10.70
C ASP A 289 16.42 -1.91 10.01
N LEU A 290 15.73 -1.52 8.94
CA LEU A 290 14.79 -2.37 8.20
C LEU A 290 15.21 -2.52 6.75
N ILE A 291 14.95 -3.70 6.19
CA ILE A 291 14.89 -3.92 4.74
C ILE A 291 13.49 -4.40 4.40
N VAL A 292 12.83 -3.73 3.46
CA VAL A 292 11.60 -4.24 2.84
C VAL A 292 11.89 -4.56 1.40
N VAL A 293 11.71 -5.83 1.03
CA VAL A 293 11.96 -6.33 -0.31
C VAL A 293 10.64 -6.53 -1.02
N TYR A 294 10.47 -5.93 -2.20
CA TYR A 294 9.31 -6.11 -3.07
C TYR A 294 9.75 -6.77 -4.38
N ASN A 295 9.11 -7.87 -4.74
CA ASN A 295 9.37 -8.61 -5.97
C ASN A 295 8.15 -8.60 -6.89
N GLU A 296 8.15 -7.67 -7.85
CA GLU A 296 7.18 -7.62 -8.95
C GLU A 296 7.44 -8.76 -9.97
N ASN A 297 8.64 -9.30 -10.03
CA ASN A 297 9.00 -10.28 -11.04
C ASN A 297 8.37 -11.67 -10.77
N TRP A 298 8.31 -12.48 -11.82
CA TRP A 298 7.98 -13.90 -11.75
C TRP A 298 9.13 -14.72 -11.16
N ALA A 299 10.36 -14.31 -11.45
CA ALA A 299 11.55 -14.96 -10.91
C ALA A 299 11.79 -14.55 -9.44
N PRO A 300 12.40 -15.44 -8.64
CA PRO A 300 12.89 -15.08 -7.31
C PRO A 300 13.92 -13.94 -7.37
N PHE A 301 13.99 -13.17 -6.30
CA PHE A 301 14.93 -12.06 -6.12
C PHE A 301 15.83 -12.34 -4.91
N THR A 302 17.15 -12.37 -5.11
CA THR A 302 18.11 -12.57 -4.02
C THR A 302 18.87 -11.29 -3.75
N VAL A 303 18.74 -10.76 -2.53
CA VAL A 303 19.60 -9.67 -2.03
C VAL A 303 20.85 -10.31 -1.45
N THR A 304 22.03 -10.06 -2.04
CA THR A 304 23.27 -10.81 -1.71
C THR A 304 24.21 -10.11 -0.74
N ASN A 305 23.99 -8.81 -0.50
CA ASN A 305 24.88 -7.92 0.24
C ASN A 305 24.31 -7.47 1.59
N LEU A 306 23.55 -8.32 2.29
CA LEU A 306 22.87 -7.90 3.53
C LEU A 306 23.84 -7.36 4.59
N GLY A 307 25.05 -7.91 4.67
CA GLY A 307 26.10 -7.45 5.59
C GLY A 307 26.60 -6.02 5.35
N ASP A 308 26.39 -5.46 4.16
CA ASP A 308 26.81 -4.09 3.81
C ASP A 308 25.87 -3.04 4.43
N TRP A 309 24.67 -3.45 4.82
CA TRP A 309 23.60 -2.54 5.25
C TRP A 309 23.44 -2.45 6.77
N SER A 310 23.94 -3.44 7.52
CA SER A 310 24.01 -3.41 8.98
C SER A 310 25.16 -4.27 9.51
N ARG A 311 25.72 -3.86 10.65
CA ARG A 311 26.74 -4.63 11.38
C ARG A 311 26.13 -5.76 12.22
N GLN A 312 24.81 -5.77 12.39
CA GLN A 312 24.09 -6.78 13.16
C GLN A 312 23.41 -7.79 12.23
N PRO A 313 23.17 -9.03 12.69
CA PRO A 313 22.45 -10.02 11.91
C PRO A 313 21.04 -9.55 11.55
N TRP A 314 20.63 -9.81 10.30
CA TRP A 314 19.28 -9.55 9.83
C TRP A 314 18.33 -10.66 10.29
N ARG A 315 17.18 -10.25 10.82
CA ARG A 315 16.10 -11.10 11.31
C ARG A 315 14.89 -11.04 10.38
N VAL A 316 14.32 -12.19 10.04
CA VAL A 316 13.19 -12.30 9.14
C VAL A 316 11.88 -12.05 9.90
N LEU A 317 11.23 -10.92 9.63
CA LEU A 317 9.96 -10.56 10.27
C LEU A 317 8.74 -11.01 9.49
N ALA A 318 8.81 -10.95 8.15
CA ALA A 318 7.66 -11.23 7.29
C ALA A 318 8.09 -11.85 5.94
N ARG A 319 7.29 -12.79 5.42
CA ARG A 319 7.45 -13.46 4.13
C ARG A 319 6.09 -13.72 3.50
N SER A 320 5.70 -12.96 2.48
CA SER A 320 4.32 -13.00 1.97
C SER A 320 3.99 -14.25 1.15
N TRP A 321 4.99 -15.01 0.70
CA TRP A 321 4.77 -16.27 -0.04
C TRP A 321 4.56 -17.48 0.86
N ARG A 322 4.87 -17.35 2.15
CA ARG A 322 4.71 -18.43 3.12
C ARG A 322 3.25 -18.53 3.59
N PRO A 323 2.78 -19.73 3.95
CA PRO A 323 1.45 -19.92 4.51
C PRO A 323 1.37 -19.33 5.92
N ARG A 324 0.14 -19.20 6.42
CA ARG A 324 -0.17 -18.81 7.80
C ARG A 324 0.71 -19.53 8.82
N GLY A 325 1.35 -18.76 9.70
CA GLY A 325 2.20 -19.28 10.78
C GLY A 325 3.68 -19.36 10.42
N GLU A 326 4.02 -19.27 9.14
CA GLU A 326 5.40 -19.10 8.64
C GLU A 326 5.63 -17.73 7.98
N ASP A 327 4.55 -17.00 7.72
CA ASP A 327 4.51 -15.71 7.04
C ASP A 327 4.92 -14.54 7.92
N LEU A 328 4.61 -14.59 9.23
CA LEU A 328 5.01 -13.57 10.20
C LEU A 328 5.78 -14.18 11.37
N CYS A 329 6.84 -13.50 11.80
CA CYS A 329 7.50 -13.85 13.05
C CYS A 329 6.70 -13.32 14.25
N ALA A 330 6.12 -14.24 15.04
CA ALA A 330 5.30 -13.91 16.21
C ALA A 330 6.09 -13.88 17.54
N LYS A 331 7.42 -13.74 17.50
CA LYS A 331 8.24 -13.69 18.72
C LYS A 331 8.02 -12.35 19.45
N PRO A 332 7.83 -12.34 20.80
CA PRO A 332 7.70 -11.10 21.56
C PRO A 332 8.92 -10.18 21.40
N ASP A 333 10.10 -10.80 21.43
CA ASP A 333 11.37 -10.19 21.03
C ASP A 333 11.68 -10.59 19.58
N TRP A 334 11.65 -9.61 18.69
CA TRP A 334 11.90 -9.82 17.26
C TRP A 334 13.35 -10.20 16.97
N THR A 335 14.29 -9.94 17.90
CA THR A 335 15.69 -10.34 17.73
C THR A 335 15.86 -11.86 17.76
N ALA A 336 14.87 -12.60 18.27
CA ALA A 336 14.80 -14.07 18.26
C ALA A 336 14.09 -14.66 17.02
N CYS A 337 13.71 -13.82 16.05
CA CYS A 337 13.21 -14.29 14.76
C CYS A 337 14.30 -15.02 13.95
N PRO A 338 13.94 -15.80 12.93
CA PRO A 338 14.93 -16.51 12.10
C PRO A 338 16.00 -15.58 11.52
N ASP A 339 17.24 -16.06 11.47
CA ASP A 339 18.35 -15.36 10.81
C ASP A 339 18.16 -15.38 9.29
N ALA A 340 18.37 -14.24 8.64
CA ALA A 340 18.28 -14.12 7.18
C ALA A 340 19.56 -14.57 6.47
N GLY A 341 20.69 -14.72 7.19
CA GLY A 341 22.00 -15.00 6.64
C GLY A 341 22.64 -13.78 5.98
N GLN A 342 23.64 -14.06 5.12
CA GLN A 342 24.34 -13.03 4.33
C GLN A 342 23.59 -12.65 3.04
N ALA A 343 22.72 -13.54 2.56
CA ALA A 343 21.89 -13.34 1.40
C ALA A 343 20.48 -13.88 1.65
N PHE A 344 19.46 -13.21 1.11
CA PHE A 344 18.06 -13.60 1.33
C PHE A 344 17.26 -13.55 0.03
N THR A 345 16.55 -14.64 -0.26
CA THR A 345 15.74 -14.80 -1.47
C THR A 345 14.26 -14.59 -1.18
N VAL A 346 13.61 -13.78 -2.03
CA VAL A 346 12.18 -13.48 -2.03
C VAL A 346 11.56 -14.07 -3.28
N GLU A 347 10.53 -14.90 -3.12
CA GLU A 347 9.85 -15.55 -4.25
C GLU A 347 9.21 -14.55 -5.21
N GLY A 348 8.92 -15.00 -6.43
CA GLY A 348 8.18 -14.21 -7.40
C GLY A 348 6.84 -13.73 -6.83
N ARG A 349 6.43 -12.52 -7.22
CA ARG A 349 5.11 -11.95 -6.86
C ARG A 349 4.90 -11.83 -5.35
N SER A 350 5.96 -11.49 -4.59
CA SER A 350 5.94 -11.52 -3.14
C SER A 350 6.80 -10.42 -2.49
N MET A 351 6.79 -10.36 -1.16
CA MET A 351 7.61 -9.43 -0.39
C MET A 351 8.14 -10.04 0.90
N ALA A 352 9.17 -9.40 1.46
CA ALA A 352 9.70 -9.72 2.78
C ALA A 352 10.03 -8.46 3.59
N ILE A 353 10.05 -8.61 4.91
CA ILE A 353 10.53 -7.58 5.85
C ILE A 353 11.62 -8.19 6.71
N LEU A 354 12.79 -7.56 6.72
CA LEU A 354 13.93 -7.90 7.56
C LEU A 354 14.20 -6.76 8.54
N ALA A 355 14.73 -7.08 9.72
CA ALA A 355 15.18 -6.11 10.70
C ALA A 355 16.55 -6.48 11.26
N ALA A 356 17.42 -5.49 11.46
CA ALA A 356 18.70 -5.64 12.13
C ALA A 356 18.76 -4.72 13.34
N GLN A 357 19.41 -5.18 14.41
CA GLN A 357 19.57 -4.37 15.60
C GLN A 357 20.48 -3.18 15.26
N ARG A 358 20.16 -2.01 15.82
CA ARG A 358 20.99 -0.83 15.65
C ARG A 358 22.22 -0.89 16.55
#